data_AF-A0A191ZFI0-F1
#
_entry.id   AF-A0A191ZFI0-F1
#
_cell.length_a   1.000
_cell.length_b   1.000
_cell.length_c   1.000
_cell.angle_alpha   90.00
_cell.angle_beta   90.00
_cell.angle_gamma   90.00
#
_symmetry.space_group_name_H-M   'P 1'
#
loop_
_entity.id
_entity.type
_entity.pdbx_description
1 polymer ?
#
loop_
_entity_poly.entity_id
_entity_poly.type
_entity_poly.pdbx_seq_one_letter_code
_entity_poly.pdbx_strand_id
1 'polypeptide(L)'
;MIVALLSLLFAARVSAKFKSSQANVRWLQGQLERIENEQGSIESALAGLGRHMDGFDQKLVQLSKRIEHTETRFASLVAQDDGDRSFAHALRLSAQGRVTMQELVDDFGLSESEAQLLLRINNPS
;
A
#
# COMPACT_ATOMS: atom_id res chain seq x y z
N MET A 1 36.07 -75.40 -24.63
CA MET A 1 34.60 -75.28 -24.65
C MET A 1 34.06 -74.60 -23.39
N ILE A 2 34.25 -75.15 -22.20
CA ILE A 2 33.67 -74.61 -20.95
C ILE A 2 34.17 -73.19 -20.61
N VAL A 3 35.47 -72.93 -20.74
CA VAL A 3 36.06 -71.59 -20.47
C VAL A 3 35.50 -70.51 -21.42
N ALA A 4 35.26 -70.85 -22.69
CA ALA A 4 34.69 -69.94 -23.67
C ALA A 4 33.21 -69.63 -23.40
N LEU A 5 32.45 -70.61 -22.89
CA LEU A 5 31.08 -70.40 -22.44
C LEU A 5 31.00 -69.51 -21.20
N LEU A 6 31.93 -69.69 -20.25
CA LEU A 6 32.02 -68.86 -19.05
C LEU A 6 32.41 -67.42 -19.38
N SER A 7 33.36 -67.20 -20.29
CA SER A 7 33.73 -65.86 -20.74
C SER A 7 32.60 -65.17 -21.51
N LEU A 8 31.84 -65.91 -22.33
CA LEU A 8 30.66 -65.39 -23.02
C LEU A 8 29.56 -64.97 -22.04
N LEU A 9 29.26 -65.80 -21.04
CA LEU A 9 28.29 -65.48 -19.98
C LEU A 9 28.72 -64.26 -19.15
N PHE A 10 30.01 -64.15 -18.84
CA PHE A 10 30.55 -63.00 -18.12
C PHE A 10 30.44 -61.73 -18.96
N ALA A 11 30.84 -61.77 -20.23
CA ALA A 11 30.72 -60.64 -21.16
C ALA A 11 29.26 -60.22 -21.36
N ALA A 12 28.33 -61.17 -21.45
CA ALA A 12 26.90 -60.89 -21.56
C ALA A 12 26.36 -60.17 -20.31
N ARG A 13 26.77 -60.59 -19.10
CA ARG A 13 26.38 -59.92 -17.85
C ARG A 13 26.96 -58.51 -17.75
N VAL A 14 28.22 -58.32 -18.12
CA VAL A 14 28.86 -56.99 -18.10
C VAL A 14 28.17 -56.06 -19.10
N SER A 15 27.88 -56.54 -20.32
CA SER A 15 27.15 -55.77 -21.33
C SER A 15 25.74 -55.39 -20.87
N ALA A 16 25.01 -56.31 -20.23
CA ALA A 16 23.69 -56.03 -19.68
C ALA A 16 23.73 -54.97 -18.57
N LYS A 17 24.69 -55.06 -17.64
CA LYS A 17 24.89 -54.02 -16.61
C LYS A 17 25.27 -52.68 -17.22
N PHE A 18 26.12 -52.67 -18.25
CA PHE A 18 26.52 -51.44 -18.93
C PHE A 18 25.33 -50.76 -19.62
N LYS A 19 24.48 -51.52 -20.33
CA LYS A 19 23.25 -51.01 -20.95
C LYS A 19 22.29 -50.44 -19.92
N SER A 20 22.09 -51.14 -18.79
CA SER A 20 21.25 -50.67 -17.69
C SER A 20 21.80 -49.38 -17.07
N SER A 21 23.12 -49.28 -16.88
CA SER A 21 23.77 -48.07 -16.37
C SER A 21 23.59 -46.90 -17.34
N GLN A 22 23.77 -47.13 -18.64
CA GLN A 22 23.58 -46.11 -19.67
C GLN A 22 22.13 -45.61 -19.73
N ALA A 23 21.15 -46.49 -19.55
CA ALA A 23 19.74 -46.12 -19.45
C ALA A 23 19.47 -45.26 -18.21
N ASN A 24 20.03 -45.63 -17.06
CA ASN A 24 19.91 -44.84 -15.83
C ASN A 24 20.53 -43.44 -15.96
N VAL A 25 21.70 -43.33 -16.59
CA VAL A 25 22.34 -42.03 -16.83
C VAL A 25 21.46 -41.13 -17.70
N ARG A 26 20.90 -41.66 -18.79
CA ARG A 26 19.98 -40.90 -19.66
C ARG A 26 18.71 -40.47 -18.92
N TRP A 27 18.16 -41.35 -18.09
CA TRP A 27 17.00 -41.04 -17.27
C TRP A 27 17.31 -39.92 -16.26
N LEU A 28 18.47 -39.99 -15.57
CA LEU A 28 18.92 -38.95 -14.65
C LEU A 28 19.16 -37.61 -15.36
N GLN A 29 19.74 -37.62 -16.57
CA GLN A 29 19.91 -36.41 -17.38
C GLN A 29 18.56 -35.76 -17.69
N GLY A 30 17.55 -36.55 -18.10
CA GLY A 30 16.22 -36.02 -18.35
C GLY A 30 15.53 -35.48 -17.08
N GLN A 31 15.79 -36.07 -15.92
CA GLN A 31 15.31 -35.52 -14.64
C GLN A 31 15.99 -34.19 -14.31
N LEU A 32 17.31 -34.09 -14.50
CA LEU A 32 18.05 -32.85 -14.25
C LEU A 32 17.57 -31.71 -15.15
N GLU A 33 17.42 -31.95 -16.45
CA GLU A 33 16.91 -30.95 -17.40
C GLU A 33 15.50 -30.47 -17.01
N ARG A 34 14.65 -31.39 -16.53
CA ARG A 34 13.33 -31.04 -16.04
C ARG A 34 13.39 -30.16 -14.78
N ILE A 35 14.26 -30.51 -13.83
CA ILE A 35 14.46 -29.73 -12.60
C ILE A 35 14.98 -28.33 -12.93
N GLU A 36 15.95 -28.22 -13.84
CA GLU A 36 16.48 -26.93 -14.30
C GLU A 36 15.39 -26.05 -14.92
N ASN A 37 14.53 -26.64 -15.75
CA ASN A 37 13.39 -25.92 -16.34
C ASN A 37 12.36 -25.49 -15.28
N GLU A 38 12.04 -26.36 -14.32
CA GLU A 38 11.14 -26.03 -13.23
C GLU A 38 11.72 -24.92 -12.34
N GLN A 39 13.03 -24.95 -12.06
CA GLN A 39 13.73 -23.90 -11.32
C GLN A 39 13.66 -22.56 -12.06
N GLY A 40 13.95 -22.53 -13.37
CA GLY A 40 13.84 -21.30 -14.16
C GLY A 40 12.42 -20.72 -14.18
N SER A 41 11.39 -21.59 -14.23
CA SER A 41 10.00 -21.17 -14.11
C SER A 41 9.69 -20.56 -12.74
N ILE A 42 10.22 -21.13 -11.66
CA ILE A 42 10.05 -20.62 -10.30
C ILE A 42 10.73 -19.25 -10.15
N GLU A 43 11.95 -19.10 -10.66
CA GLU A 43 12.69 -17.83 -10.64
C GLU A 43 11.92 -16.73 -11.38
N SER A 44 11.35 -17.04 -12.54
CA SER A 44 10.50 -16.12 -13.30
C SER A 44 9.23 -15.73 -12.52
N ALA A 45 8.56 -16.69 -11.88
CA ALA A 45 7.39 -16.45 -11.05
C ALA A 45 7.72 -15.56 -9.83
N LEU A 46 8.86 -15.81 -9.17
CA LEU A 46 9.34 -14.98 -8.06
C LEU A 46 9.68 -13.56 -8.52
N ALA A 47 10.33 -13.39 -9.67
CA ALA A 47 10.58 -12.07 -10.23
C ALA A 47 9.27 -11.33 -10.59
N GLY A 48 8.27 -12.06 -11.10
CA GLY A 48 6.92 -11.54 -11.33
C GLY A 48 6.24 -11.08 -10.04
N LEU A 49 6.35 -11.88 -8.98
CA LEU A 49 5.81 -11.56 -7.66
C LEU A 49 6.51 -10.32 -7.07
N GLY A 50 7.84 -10.22 -7.17
CA GLY A 50 8.59 -9.04 -6.71
C GLY A 50 8.10 -7.75 -7.36
N ARG A 51 7.97 -7.73 -8.69
CA ARG A 51 7.40 -6.57 -9.41
C ARG A 51 5.96 -6.25 -8.99
N HIS A 52 5.18 -7.26 -8.66
CA HIS A 52 3.81 -7.07 -8.19
C HIS A 52 3.78 -6.43 -6.79
N MET A 53 4.67 -6.86 -5.89
CA MET A 53 4.84 -6.27 -4.56
C MET A 53 5.29 -4.81 -4.63
N ASP A 54 6.25 -4.49 -5.49
CA ASP A 54 6.67 -3.09 -5.72
C ASP A 54 5.46 -2.22 -6.17
N GLY A 55 4.60 -2.78 -7.03
CA GLY A 55 3.37 -2.13 -7.46
C GLY A 55 2.35 -1.93 -6.34
N PHE A 56 2.30 -2.81 -5.34
CA PHE A 56 1.48 -2.63 -4.14
C PHE A 56 2.02 -1.52 -3.25
N ASP A 57 3.33 -1.47 -3.02
CA ASP A 57 3.96 -0.42 -2.20
C ASP A 57 3.69 0.97 -2.77
N GLN A 58 3.79 1.14 -4.09
CA GLN A 58 3.44 2.39 -4.75
C GLN A 58 1.97 2.79 -4.53
N LYS A 59 1.05 1.83 -4.62
CA LYS A 59 -0.38 2.07 -4.36
C LYS A 59 -0.65 2.44 -2.91
N LEU A 60 0.04 1.80 -1.96
CA LEU A 60 -0.08 2.13 -0.54
C LEU A 60 0.40 3.55 -0.25
N VAL A 61 1.54 3.96 -0.82
CA VAL A 61 2.03 5.34 -0.71
C VAL A 61 1.02 6.33 -1.30
N GLN A 62 0.43 6.02 -2.45
CA GLN A 62 -0.57 6.87 -3.08
C GLN A 62 -1.85 6.96 -2.23
N LEU A 63 -2.32 5.85 -1.66
CA LEU A 63 -3.47 5.82 -0.77
C LEU A 63 -3.22 6.62 0.50
N SER A 64 -2.05 6.48 1.11
CA SER A 64 -1.65 7.24 2.30
C SER A 64 -1.72 8.75 2.05
N LYS A 65 -1.14 9.22 0.93
CA LYS A 65 -1.21 10.64 0.52
C LYS A 65 -2.65 11.12 0.29
N ARG A 66 -3.52 10.27 -0.28
CA ARG A 66 -4.93 10.61 -0.49
C ARG A 66 -5.70 10.73 0.82
N ILE A 67 -5.40 9.87 1.79
CA ILE A 67 -5.99 9.92 3.13
C ILE A 67 -5.55 11.22 3.81
N GLU A 68 -4.26 11.53 3.85
CA GLU A 68 -3.72 12.77 4.42
C GLU A 68 -4.35 14.03 3.79
N HIS A 69 -4.48 14.05 2.46
CA HIS A 69 -5.16 15.15 1.78
C HIS A 69 -6.66 15.25 2.13
N THR A 70 -7.32 14.13 2.38
CA THR A 70 -8.73 14.11 2.77
C THR A 70 -8.89 14.58 4.23
N GLU A 71 -8.00 14.14 5.13
CA GLU A 71 -7.97 14.56 6.53
C GLU A 71 -7.73 16.05 6.68
N THR A 72 -6.76 16.60 5.96
CA THR A 72 -6.49 18.06 5.96
C THR A 72 -7.68 18.87 5.47
N ARG A 73 -8.35 18.41 4.39
CA ARG A 73 -9.60 19.04 3.94
C ARG A 73 -10.71 18.94 4.98
N PHE A 74 -10.85 17.79 5.63
CA PHE A 74 -11.86 17.62 6.68
C PHE A 74 -11.59 18.54 7.87
N ALA A 75 -10.34 18.63 8.32
CA ALA A 75 -9.93 19.54 9.39
C ALA A 75 -10.23 21.01 9.02
N SER A 76 -9.96 21.43 7.78
CA SER A 76 -10.31 22.78 7.33
C SER A 76 -11.81 23.05 7.32
N LEU A 77 -12.63 22.07 6.90
CA LEU A 77 -14.09 22.20 6.89
C LEU A 77 -14.67 22.27 8.31
N VAL A 78 -14.13 21.47 9.24
CA VAL A 78 -14.54 21.52 10.65
C VAL A 78 -14.19 22.87 11.26
N ALA A 79 -12.98 23.39 11.01
CA ALA A 79 -12.58 24.71 11.50
C ALA A 79 -13.46 25.84 10.92
N GLN A 80 -13.88 25.73 9.66
CA GLN A 80 -14.77 26.70 9.02
C GLN A 80 -16.20 26.64 9.57
N ASP A 81 -16.79 25.46 9.74
CA ASP A 81 -18.15 25.29 10.30
C ASP A 81 -18.24 25.83 11.74
N ASP A 82 -17.18 25.62 12.54
CA ASP A 82 -17.15 26.14 13.92
C ASP A 82 -17.08 27.69 13.95
N GLY A 83 -16.28 28.28 13.05
CA GLY A 83 -16.21 29.74 12.87
C GLY A 83 -17.53 30.35 12.40
N ASP A 84 -18.18 29.74 11.41
CA ASP A 84 -19.46 30.23 10.86
C ASP A 84 -20.58 30.20 11.93
N ARG A 85 -20.62 29.16 12.77
CA ARG A 85 -21.58 29.06 13.88
C ARG A 85 -21.32 30.10 14.97
N SER A 86 -20.05 30.30 15.35
CA SER A 86 -19.65 31.32 16.31
C SER A 86 -20.06 32.72 15.84
N PHE A 87 -19.77 33.05 14.59
CA PHE A 87 -20.12 34.32 13.98
C PHE A 87 -21.63 34.56 13.92
N ALA A 88 -22.41 33.55 13.50
CA ALA A 88 -23.86 33.64 13.47
C ALA A 88 -24.47 33.87 14.87
N HIS A 89 -23.86 33.30 15.91
CA HIS A 89 -24.28 33.53 17.30
C HIS A 89 -23.96 34.96 17.77
N ALA A 90 -22.75 35.46 17.47
CA ALA A 90 -22.33 36.83 17.76
C ALA A 90 -23.23 37.89 17.09
N LEU A 91 -23.62 37.66 15.84
CA LEU A 91 -24.60 38.49 15.12
C LEU A 91 -25.94 38.56 15.85
N ARG A 92 -26.45 37.42 16.33
CA ARG A 92 -27.74 37.36 17.01
C ARG A 92 -27.70 38.09 18.37
N LEU A 93 -26.62 37.96 19.12
CA LEU A 93 -26.48 38.63 20.42
C LEU A 93 -26.25 40.14 20.28
N SER A 94 -25.46 40.56 19.29
CA SER A 94 -25.25 41.98 19.01
C SER A 94 -26.54 42.66 18.53
N ALA A 95 -27.38 41.99 17.72
CA ALA A 95 -28.69 42.50 17.31
C ALA A 95 -29.68 42.66 18.48
N GLN A 96 -29.48 41.93 19.58
CA GLN A 96 -30.27 42.07 20.81
C GLN A 96 -29.71 43.14 21.75
N GLY A 97 -28.56 43.75 21.43
CA GLY A 97 -27.89 44.76 22.25
C GLY A 97 -27.33 44.21 23.57
N ARG A 98 -27.14 42.90 23.71
CA ARG A 98 -26.78 42.24 24.99
C ARG A 98 -25.32 41.80 25.07
N VAL A 99 -24.45 42.34 24.23
CA VAL A 99 -23.06 41.89 24.11
C VAL A 99 -22.12 43.07 23.97
N THR A 100 -20.98 42.98 24.64
CA THR A 100 -19.91 43.99 24.66
C THR A 100 -18.82 43.69 23.63
N MET A 101 -17.98 44.69 23.32
CA MET A 101 -16.87 44.54 22.38
C MET A 101 -15.85 43.49 22.86
N GLN A 102 -15.58 43.46 24.17
CA GLN A 102 -14.66 42.49 24.79
C GLN A 102 -15.20 41.06 24.62
N GLU A 103 -16.49 40.82 24.90
CA GLU A 103 -17.11 39.51 24.74
C GLU A 103 -17.13 39.06 23.27
N LEU A 104 -17.32 39.96 22.31
CA LEU A 104 -17.23 39.63 20.88
C LEU A 104 -15.84 39.14 20.47
N VAL A 105 -14.79 39.73 21.03
CA VAL A 105 -13.40 39.38 20.71
C VAL A 105 -12.97 38.12 21.46
N ASP A 106 -13.24 38.05 22.76
CA ASP A 106 -12.75 36.97 23.63
C ASP A 106 -13.56 35.67 23.49
N ASP A 107 -14.89 35.76 23.38
CA ASP A 107 -15.76 34.56 23.36
C ASP A 107 -16.09 34.08 21.93
N PHE A 108 -16.10 34.99 20.95
CA PHE A 108 -16.45 34.66 19.56
C PHE A 108 -15.27 34.72 18.59
N GLY A 109 -14.08 35.16 19.05
CA GLY A 109 -12.86 35.22 18.25
C GLY A 109 -12.89 36.24 17.12
N LEU A 110 -13.77 37.24 17.20
CA LEU A 110 -13.86 38.32 16.22
C LEU A 110 -12.64 39.25 16.32
N SER A 111 -12.21 39.82 15.20
CA SER A 111 -11.25 40.93 15.26
C SER A 111 -11.88 42.17 15.89
N GLU A 112 -11.07 43.02 16.53
CA GLU A 112 -11.56 44.28 17.13
C GLU A 112 -12.34 45.13 16.10
N SER A 113 -11.85 45.19 14.85
CA SER A 113 -12.53 45.91 13.78
C SER A 113 -13.89 45.32 13.41
N GLU A 114 -14.05 44.00 13.42
CA GLU A 114 -15.33 43.33 13.10
C GLU A 114 -16.34 43.50 14.25
N ALA A 115 -15.88 43.29 15.48
CA ALA A 115 -16.69 43.49 16.68
C ALA A 115 -17.24 44.94 16.76
N GLN A 116 -16.38 45.91 16.46
CA GLN A 116 -16.74 47.34 16.49
C GLN A 116 -17.75 47.69 15.38
N LEU A 117 -17.64 47.07 14.20
CA LEU A 117 -18.59 47.23 13.10
C LEU A 117 -19.96 46.67 13.45
N LEU A 118 -20.00 45.47 14.04
CA LEU A 118 -21.24 44.82 14.50
C LEU A 118 -21.98 45.64 15.55
N LEU A 119 -21.27 46.20 16.52
CA LEU A 119 -21.87 47.05 17.55
C LEU A 119 -22.40 48.36 16.96
N ARG A 120 -21.67 48.96 16.01
CA ARG A 120 -22.08 50.22 15.36
C ARG A 120 -23.32 50.07 14.49
N ILE A 121 -23.47 48.93 13.81
CA ILE A 121 -24.65 48.65 12.99
C ILE A 121 -25.90 48.44 13.86
N ASN A 122 -25.75 47.73 14.99
CA ASN A 122 -26.89 47.37 15.84
C ASN A 122 -27.26 48.42 16.89
N ASN A 123 -26.34 49.31 17.24
CA ASN A 123 -26.62 50.53 18.02
C ASN A 123 -26.32 51.77 17.17
N PRO A 124 -27.15 52.09 16.16
CA PRO A 124 -27.00 53.34 15.44
C PRO A 124 -27.34 54.48 16.41
N SER A 125 -26.29 55.17 16.87
CA SER A 125 -26.39 56.43 17.59
C SER A 125 -27.03 57.50 16.71
#